data_AF-A0A3D3S7Y6-F1
#
_entry.id   AF-A0A3D3S7Y6-F1
#
_cell.length_a   1.000
_cell.length_b   1.000
_cell.length_c   1.000
_cell.angle_alpha   90.00
_cell.angle_beta   90.00
_cell.angle_gamma   90.00
#
_symmetry.space_group_name_H-M   'P 1'
#
loop_
_entity.id
_entity.type
_entity.pdbx_description
1 polymer ?
#
loop_
_entity_poly.entity_id
_entity_poly.type
_entity_poly.pdbx_seq_one_letter_code
_entity_poly.pdbx_strand_id
1 'polypeptide(L)'
;MAAARLLAACLLGIASAAAASPPAEPSDAYLAGYAAAVLELQLGWPSGSYRLDVERGRVRLQAPATVDAEAARTELAAISGIRTVQLVDDQTPATAVRKRWFPTEELFRPALADPKEPRFFISPRHYDTDIDRVWLVEVGYGADFPVYGAVDAVGNGWNIGISGGLFGLFNLEADSFDLINADYTVGIPFTWRQGALSGRLRLYHQSSHLGDEFLLNAAPERINLSFESLEALVAYDFTPFRVYGGGEVLLHREPADLDRLMAHAGVEYFGAN
;
A
#
# COMPACT_ATOMS: atom_id res chain seq x y z
N MET A 1 -0.10 -22.32 -36.66
CA MET A 1 -1.47 -21.94 -36.24
C MET A 1 -1.94 -22.95 -35.19
N ALA A 2 -1.65 -22.67 -33.93
CA ALA A 2 -2.10 -23.47 -32.80
C ALA A 2 -2.18 -22.58 -31.55
N ALA A 3 -3.14 -22.90 -30.69
CA ALA A 3 -3.33 -22.38 -29.33
C ALA A 3 -3.89 -20.95 -29.18
N ALA A 4 -5.21 -20.83 -29.35
CA ALA A 4 -6.02 -19.88 -28.59
C ALA A 4 -7.26 -20.62 -28.09
N ARG A 5 -7.68 -20.33 -26.85
CA ARG A 5 -8.89 -20.77 -26.13
C ARG A 5 -8.65 -21.83 -25.07
N LEU A 6 -8.38 -21.37 -23.85
CA LEU A 6 -8.78 -22.01 -22.62
C LEU A 6 -9.09 -20.92 -21.59
N LEU A 7 -10.11 -21.18 -20.77
CA LEU A 7 -10.73 -20.34 -19.71
C LEU A 7 -11.89 -19.43 -20.13
N ALA A 8 -12.99 -20.07 -20.52
CA ALA A 8 -14.34 -19.54 -20.31
C ALA A 8 -15.26 -20.70 -19.93
N ALA A 9 -15.35 -21.05 -18.64
CA ALA A 9 -16.42 -21.89 -18.10
C ALA A 9 -16.50 -21.78 -16.58
N CYS A 10 -17.66 -21.31 -16.11
CA CYS A 10 -18.44 -21.77 -14.95
C CYS A 10 -18.98 -20.63 -14.09
N LEU A 11 -19.98 -19.92 -14.60
CA LEU A 11 -20.99 -19.24 -13.80
C LEU A 11 -22.37 -19.51 -14.42
N LEU A 12 -22.88 -20.72 -14.21
CA LEU A 12 -24.32 -20.97 -14.30
C LEU A 12 -24.89 -20.97 -12.88
N GLY A 13 -25.81 -20.05 -12.65
CA GLY A 13 -26.36 -19.72 -11.35
C GLY A 13 -27.23 -20.81 -10.73
N ILE A 14 -27.07 -20.97 -9.42
CA ILE A 14 -28.07 -21.54 -8.54
C ILE A 14 -28.76 -20.35 -7.88
N ALA A 15 -29.89 -19.93 -8.42
CA ALA A 15 -30.78 -18.99 -7.73
C ALA A 15 -31.56 -19.76 -6.66
N SER A 16 -30.95 -19.93 -5.49
CA SER A 16 -31.69 -20.27 -4.27
C SER A 16 -32.09 -18.95 -3.61
N ALA A 17 -33.39 -18.75 -3.42
CA ALA A 17 -33.92 -17.68 -2.58
C ALA A 17 -33.48 -17.96 -1.13
N ALA A 18 -32.30 -17.48 -0.76
CA ALA A 18 -31.84 -17.48 0.62
C ALA A 18 -32.70 -16.47 1.38
N ALA A 19 -33.44 -16.96 2.39
CA ALA A 19 -34.00 -16.10 3.41
C ALA A 19 -32.86 -15.21 3.95
N ALA A 20 -33.07 -13.89 3.92
CA ALA A 20 -32.10 -12.94 4.44
C ALA A 20 -31.82 -13.32 5.90
N SER A 21 -30.63 -13.88 6.15
CA SER A 21 -30.15 -14.08 7.50
C SER A 21 -30.10 -12.70 8.19
N PRO A 22 -30.36 -12.61 9.50
CA PRO A 22 -30.04 -11.38 10.22
C PRO A 22 -28.60 -10.97 9.87
N PRO A 23 -28.30 -9.67 9.71
CA PRO A 23 -26.97 -9.24 9.34
C PRO A 23 -25.98 -9.92 10.28
N ALA A 24 -25.06 -10.69 9.69
CA ALA A 24 -24.05 -11.38 10.47
C ALA A 24 -23.33 -10.34 11.33
N GLU A 25 -23.05 -10.67 12.60
CA GLU A 25 -22.21 -9.77 13.39
C GLU A 25 -20.91 -9.52 12.62
N PRO A 26 -20.48 -8.24 12.51
CA PRO A 26 -19.27 -7.90 11.80
C PRO A 26 -18.10 -8.71 12.37
N SER A 27 -17.26 -9.24 11.48
CA SER A 27 -16.09 -10.01 11.91
C SER A 27 -15.12 -9.12 12.67
N ASP A 28 -14.34 -9.71 13.57
CA ASP A 28 -13.30 -8.97 14.30
C ASP A 28 -12.30 -8.30 13.35
N ALA A 29 -12.00 -8.94 12.21
CA ALA A 29 -11.15 -8.36 11.17
C ALA A 29 -11.77 -7.12 10.51
N TYR A 30 -13.07 -7.16 10.22
CA TYR A 30 -13.81 -5.99 9.72
C TYR A 30 -13.79 -4.85 10.74
N LEU A 31 -14.06 -5.17 12.01
CA LEU A 31 -14.04 -4.19 13.09
C LEU A 31 -12.65 -3.58 13.30
N ALA A 32 -11.58 -4.40 13.21
CA ALA A 32 -10.21 -3.93 13.29
C ALA A 32 -9.87 -2.96 12.14
N GLY A 33 -10.21 -3.32 10.91
CA GLY A 33 -9.99 -2.45 9.75
C GLY A 33 -10.79 -1.15 9.83
N TYR A 34 -12.05 -1.21 10.27
CA TYR A 34 -12.86 0.00 10.40
C TYR A 34 -12.38 0.91 11.54
N ALA A 35 -12.03 0.33 12.70
CA ALA A 35 -11.43 1.08 13.79
C ALA A 35 -10.10 1.73 13.40
N ALA A 36 -9.22 1.02 12.68
CA ALA A 36 -7.99 1.57 12.11
C ALA A 36 -8.28 2.78 11.21
N ALA A 37 -9.25 2.65 10.29
CA ALA A 37 -9.66 3.74 9.40
C ALA A 37 -10.21 4.96 10.16
N VAL A 38 -10.94 4.76 11.26
CA VAL A 38 -11.40 5.86 12.13
C VAL A 38 -10.21 6.59 12.76
N LEU A 39 -9.24 5.86 13.32
CA LEU A 39 -8.04 6.46 13.91
C LEU A 39 -7.23 7.26 12.88
N GLU A 40 -7.05 6.73 11.68
CA GLU A 40 -6.24 7.35 10.64
C GLU A 40 -6.95 8.51 9.93
N LEU A 41 -8.21 8.32 9.51
CA LEU A 41 -8.91 9.28 8.66
C LEU A 41 -9.68 10.33 9.46
N GLN A 42 -10.20 9.99 10.65
CA GLN A 42 -10.97 10.95 11.46
C GLN A 42 -10.09 11.62 12.52
N LEU A 43 -9.21 10.85 13.17
CA LEU A 43 -8.34 11.40 14.22
C LEU A 43 -6.95 11.80 13.72
N GLY A 44 -6.62 11.51 12.46
CA GLY A 44 -5.36 11.92 11.83
C GLY A 44 -4.13 11.22 12.39
N TRP A 45 -4.29 10.04 13.01
CA TRP A 45 -3.16 9.28 13.52
C TRP A 45 -2.33 8.73 12.35
N PRO A 46 -0.99 8.85 12.37
CA PRO A 46 -0.17 8.25 11.33
C PRO A 46 -0.36 6.73 11.29
N SER A 47 -0.45 6.13 10.10
CA SER A 47 -0.52 4.68 10.00
C SER A 47 0.70 4.02 10.64
N GLY A 48 0.49 2.88 11.30
CA GLY A 48 1.53 2.19 12.06
C GLY A 48 2.02 2.89 13.34
N SER A 49 1.47 4.05 13.73
CA SER A 49 1.81 4.71 15.00
C SER A 49 1.13 4.08 16.22
N TYR A 50 0.07 3.29 16.02
CA TYR A 50 -0.73 2.65 17.06
C TYR A 50 -0.74 1.13 16.90
N ARG A 51 -1.18 0.40 17.93
CA ARG A 51 -1.52 -1.01 17.82
C ARG A 51 -2.97 -1.24 18.17
N LEU A 52 -3.63 -2.07 17.35
CA LEU A 52 -5.05 -2.35 17.47
C LEU A 52 -5.28 -3.86 17.35
N ASP A 53 -5.95 -4.42 18.33
CA ASP A 53 -6.37 -5.82 18.33
C ASP A 53 -7.86 -5.89 18.66
N VAL A 54 -8.62 -6.65 17.87
CA VAL A 54 -10.05 -6.86 18.08
C VAL A 54 -10.29 -8.35 18.26
N GLU A 55 -10.87 -8.71 19.39
CA GLU A 55 -11.30 -10.07 19.69
C GLU A 55 -12.71 -10.06 20.28
N ARG A 56 -13.64 -10.73 19.61
CA ARG A 56 -15.06 -10.83 20.00
C ARG A 56 -15.68 -9.45 20.28
N GLY A 57 -15.40 -8.47 19.40
CA GLY A 57 -15.85 -7.08 19.54
C GLY A 57 -15.20 -6.29 20.70
N ARG A 58 -14.17 -6.83 21.37
CA ARG A 58 -13.36 -6.07 22.32
C ARG A 58 -12.15 -5.51 21.62
N VAL A 59 -12.03 -4.19 21.62
CA VAL A 59 -10.86 -3.47 21.11
C VAL A 59 -9.83 -3.32 22.22
N ARG A 60 -8.58 -3.67 21.92
CA ARG A 60 -7.39 -3.24 22.64
C ARG A 60 -6.64 -2.25 21.78
N LEU A 61 -6.53 -1.02 22.25
CA LEU A 61 -5.84 0.07 21.57
C LEU A 61 -4.63 0.48 22.39
N GLN A 62 -3.45 0.40 21.79
CA GLN A 62 -2.24 1.03 22.29
C GLN A 62 -2.01 2.29 21.46
N ALA A 63 -2.08 3.44 22.12
CA ALA A 63 -1.93 4.76 21.51
C ALA A 63 -0.52 5.33 21.75
N PRO A 64 0.04 6.11 20.81
CA PRO A 64 1.19 6.97 21.09
C PRO A 64 0.93 7.88 22.30
N ALA A 65 1.98 8.21 23.06
CA ALA A 65 1.87 9.18 24.16
C ALA A 65 1.52 10.61 23.70
N THR A 66 1.65 10.88 22.40
CA THR A 66 1.47 12.19 21.78
C THR A 66 0.04 12.47 21.31
N VAL A 67 -0.87 11.48 21.37
CA VAL A 67 -2.23 11.59 20.83
C VAL A 67 -3.30 11.48 21.94
N ASP A 68 -4.50 12.02 21.66
CA ASP A 68 -5.64 11.95 22.58
C ASP A 68 -6.29 10.56 22.55
N ALA A 69 -5.89 9.70 23.49
CA ALA A 69 -6.39 8.34 23.60
C ALA A 69 -7.88 8.27 24.05
N GLU A 70 -8.40 9.27 24.75
CA GLU A 70 -9.82 9.29 25.17
C GLU A 70 -10.75 9.71 24.03
N ALA A 71 -10.30 10.62 23.16
CA ALA A 71 -11.00 10.91 21.90
C ALA A 71 -11.12 9.63 21.06
N ALA A 72 -10.01 8.88 20.91
CA ALA A 72 -10.03 7.60 20.22
C ALA A 72 -10.99 6.59 20.85
N ARG A 73 -10.99 6.48 22.18
CA ARG A 73 -11.94 5.59 22.87
C ARG A 73 -13.40 5.94 22.58
N THR A 74 -13.72 7.23 22.53
CA THR A 74 -15.08 7.73 22.26
C THR A 74 -15.53 7.38 20.85
N GLU A 75 -14.72 7.69 19.83
CA GLU A 75 -15.05 7.41 18.43
C GLU A 75 -15.17 5.90 18.18
N LEU A 76 -14.24 5.10 18.71
CA LEU A 76 -14.28 3.64 18.54
C LEU A 76 -15.48 2.99 19.24
N ALA A 77 -15.90 3.51 20.39
CA ALA A 77 -17.09 3.00 21.08
C ALA A 77 -18.40 3.26 20.31
N ALA A 78 -18.41 4.20 19.36
CA ALA A 78 -19.56 4.49 18.51
C ALA A 78 -19.70 3.49 17.32
N ILE A 79 -18.68 2.68 17.04
CA ILE A 79 -18.72 1.70 15.95
C ILE A 79 -19.64 0.52 16.33
N SER A 80 -20.69 0.31 15.53
CA SER A 80 -21.58 -0.85 15.69
C SER A 80 -20.80 -2.17 15.63
N GLY A 81 -20.96 -3.01 16.66
CA GLY A 81 -20.21 -4.27 16.84
C GLY A 81 -19.05 -4.17 17.82
N ILE A 82 -18.57 -2.96 18.14
CA ILE A 82 -17.58 -2.75 19.21
C ILE A 82 -18.30 -2.73 20.55
N ARG A 83 -17.94 -3.66 21.43
CA ARG A 83 -18.57 -3.87 22.74
C ARG A 83 -17.85 -3.12 23.85
N THR A 84 -16.52 -3.10 23.78
CA THR A 84 -15.66 -2.44 24.77
C THR A 84 -14.36 -1.99 24.12
N VAL A 85 -13.89 -0.80 24.49
CA VAL A 85 -12.56 -0.29 24.11
C VAL A 85 -11.68 -0.22 25.35
N GLN A 86 -10.54 -0.89 25.31
CA GLN A 86 -9.52 -0.90 26.36
C GLN A 86 -8.29 -0.16 25.85
N LEU A 87 -7.96 0.96 26.48
CA LEU A 87 -6.68 1.62 26.29
C LEU A 87 -5.62 0.83 27.06
N VAL A 88 -4.53 0.45 26.38
CA VAL A 88 -3.45 -0.35 26.95
C VAL A 88 -2.17 0.48 26.96
N ASP A 89 -1.55 0.59 28.14
CA ASP A 89 -0.24 1.21 28.29
C ASP A 89 0.88 0.29 27.77
N ASP A 90 2.02 0.89 27.42
CA ASP A 90 3.22 0.26 26.84
C ASP A 90 3.87 -0.84 27.72
N GLN A 91 3.31 -1.12 28.91
CA GLN A 91 3.88 -2.03 29.91
C GLN A 91 3.32 -3.46 29.92
N THR A 92 2.46 -3.84 28.97
CA THR A 92 1.99 -5.24 28.87
C THR A 92 2.89 -6.03 27.92
N PRO A 93 3.74 -6.97 28.38
CA PRO A 93 4.57 -7.76 27.48
C PRO A 93 3.69 -8.78 26.76
N ALA A 94 3.20 -8.45 25.57
CA ALA A 94 2.71 -9.46 24.64
C ALA A 94 3.91 -10.08 23.91
N THR A 95 4.64 -10.93 24.63
CA THR A 95 5.76 -11.76 24.11
C THR A 95 5.30 -12.81 23.09
N ALA A 96 3.99 -13.03 22.95
CA ALA A 96 3.46 -13.95 21.95
C ALA A 96 3.38 -13.27 20.58
N VAL A 97 4.23 -13.71 19.64
CA VAL A 97 4.06 -13.47 18.21
C VAL A 97 2.71 -14.07 17.79
N ARG A 98 1.70 -13.21 17.60
CA ARG A 98 0.35 -13.66 17.23
C ARG A 98 0.18 -13.61 15.72
N LYS A 99 -0.02 -14.79 15.14
CA LYS A 99 -0.44 -14.91 13.74
C LYS A 99 -1.87 -14.41 13.62
N ARG A 100 -2.11 -13.47 12.71
CA ARG A 100 -3.44 -12.88 12.50
C ARG A 100 -3.70 -12.61 11.03
N TRP A 101 -4.98 -12.64 10.66
CA TRP A 101 -5.45 -12.16 9.38
C TRP A 101 -5.62 -10.65 9.44
N PHE A 102 -5.27 -9.97 8.35
CA PHE A 102 -5.38 -8.52 8.19
C PHE A 102 -4.73 -7.72 9.35
N PRO A 103 -3.43 -7.95 9.63
CA PRO A 103 -2.72 -7.13 10.62
C PRO A 103 -2.71 -5.66 10.17
N THR A 104 -2.87 -4.75 11.12
CA THR A 104 -2.88 -3.30 10.85
C THR A 104 -1.48 -2.69 10.98
N GLU A 105 -0.52 -3.43 11.52
CA GLU A 105 0.84 -2.96 11.73
C GLU A 105 1.64 -2.92 10.42
N GLU A 106 2.11 -1.71 10.06
CA GLU A 106 3.02 -1.50 8.92
C GLU A 106 4.47 -1.83 9.30
N LEU A 107 5.05 -2.85 8.68
CA LEU A 107 6.40 -3.36 9.02
C LEU A 107 7.52 -2.76 8.16
N PHE A 108 7.20 -2.23 6.99
CA PHE A 108 8.15 -1.49 6.14
C PHE A 108 7.49 -0.18 5.76
N ARG A 109 8.13 0.94 6.10
CA ARG A 109 7.60 2.26 5.76
C ARG A 109 7.68 2.50 4.25
N PRO A 110 6.64 3.03 3.59
CA PRO A 110 6.72 3.42 2.19
C PRO A 110 7.93 4.31 1.92
N ALA A 111 8.63 4.09 0.80
CA ALA A 111 9.73 4.96 0.37
C ALA A 111 9.14 6.27 -0.21
N LEU A 112 9.29 7.38 0.51
CA LEU A 112 8.64 8.65 0.15
C LEU A 112 9.23 9.27 -1.12
N ALA A 113 10.53 9.05 -1.36
CA ALA A 113 11.21 9.57 -2.53
C ALA A 113 10.97 8.72 -3.80
N ASP A 114 10.42 7.51 -3.65
CA ASP A 114 10.07 6.65 -4.77
C ASP A 114 8.75 7.16 -5.41
N PRO A 115 8.78 7.57 -6.70
CA PRO A 115 7.59 8.02 -7.41
C PRO A 115 6.58 6.90 -7.67
N LYS A 116 7.02 5.63 -7.66
CA LYS A 116 6.19 4.44 -7.92
C LYS A 116 5.88 3.65 -6.65
N GLU A 117 6.10 4.25 -5.48
CA GLU A 117 5.63 3.68 -4.22
C GLU A 117 4.10 3.72 -4.17
N PRO A 118 3.40 2.59 -3.88
CA PRO A 118 1.93 2.53 -3.83
C PRO A 118 1.35 3.33 -2.66
N ARG A 119 1.23 4.64 -2.85
CA ARG A 119 0.71 5.61 -1.89
C ARG A 119 -0.12 6.67 -2.60
N PHE A 120 -0.85 7.47 -1.82
CA PHE A 120 -1.61 8.60 -2.32
C PHE A 120 -0.73 9.85 -2.38
N PHE A 121 -0.62 10.48 -3.54
CA PHE A 121 0.14 11.73 -3.68
C PHE A 121 -0.23 12.53 -4.94
N ILE A 122 0.16 13.80 -4.92
CA ILE A 122 0.27 14.67 -6.09
C ILE A 122 1.70 15.23 -6.10
N SER A 123 2.38 15.12 -7.23
CA SER A 123 3.78 15.54 -7.37
C SER A 123 3.97 16.36 -8.65
N PRO A 124 4.11 17.69 -8.55
CA PRO A 124 4.50 18.52 -9.70
C PRO A 124 5.95 18.23 -10.07
N ARG A 125 6.21 18.10 -11.37
CA ARG A 125 7.52 17.78 -11.94
C ARG A 125 7.82 18.72 -13.10
N HIS A 126 9.07 19.14 -13.22
CA HIS A 126 9.55 19.85 -14.40
C HIS A 126 10.53 18.95 -15.14
N TYR A 127 10.22 18.60 -16.38
CA TYR A 127 11.08 17.81 -17.23
C TYR A 127 11.84 18.72 -18.18
N ASP A 128 13.16 18.55 -18.27
CA ASP A 128 14.02 19.18 -19.28
C ASP A 128 14.60 18.04 -20.12
N THR A 129 14.07 17.87 -21.33
CA THR A 129 14.45 16.80 -22.27
C THR A 129 15.00 17.42 -23.55
N ASP A 130 15.59 16.61 -24.42
CA ASP A 130 16.07 17.07 -25.73
C ASP A 130 14.94 17.56 -26.66
N ILE A 131 13.70 17.17 -26.37
CA ILE A 131 12.52 17.48 -27.19
C ILE A 131 11.77 18.68 -26.64
N ASP A 132 11.58 18.74 -25.31
CA ASP A 132 10.75 19.76 -24.68
C ASP A 132 11.10 20.03 -23.21
N ARG A 133 10.63 21.19 -22.73
CA ARG A 133 10.64 21.61 -21.33
C ARG A 133 9.22 21.82 -20.86
N VAL A 134 8.75 20.93 -19.99
CA VAL A 134 7.33 20.85 -19.66
C VAL A 134 7.09 20.64 -18.17
N TRP A 135 6.11 21.36 -17.63
CA TRP A 135 5.53 21.09 -16.33
C TRP A 135 4.50 19.96 -16.40
N LEU A 136 4.82 18.88 -15.72
CA LEU A 136 3.94 17.73 -15.55
C LEU A 136 3.45 17.65 -14.11
N VAL A 137 2.36 16.92 -13.91
CA VAL A 137 1.95 16.46 -12.58
C VAL A 137 1.76 14.97 -12.59
N GLU A 138 2.34 14.29 -11.61
CA GLU A 138 2.09 12.89 -11.36
C GLU A 138 1.09 12.77 -10.20
N VAL A 139 0.04 11.99 -10.41
CA VAL A 139 -0.96 11.67 -9.40
C VAL A 139 -0.90 10.17 -9.14
N GLY A 140 -0.63 9.81 -7.89
CA GLY A 140 -0.53 8.43 -7.44
C GLY A 140 -1.69 8.05 -6.52
N TYR A 141 -2.22 6.85 -6.72
CA TYR A 141 -3.17 6.19 -5.83
C TYR A 141 -2.66 4.78 -5.58
N GLY A 142 -2.50 4.38 -4.32
CA GLY A 142 -2.04 3.05 -4.02
C GLY A 142 -2.03 2.75 -2.54
N ALA A 143 -1.93 1.46 -2.24
CA ALA A 143 -1.79 0.96 -0.88
C ALA A 143 -1.11 -0.41 -0.87
N ASP A 144 -0.41 -0.67 0.23
CA ASP A 144 0.01 -2.00 0.65
C ASP A 144 -0.96 -2.51 1.72
N PHE A 145 -1.59 -3.65 1.48
CA PHE A 145 -2.57 -4.24 2.38
C PHE A 145 -2.06 -5.59 2.93
N PRO A 146 -1.66 -5.64 4.22
CA PRO A 146 -1.30 -6.89 4.86
C PRO A 146 -2.50 -7.86 4.92
N VAL A 147 -2.30 -9.10 4.49
CA VAL A 147 -3.34 -10.14 4.50
C VAL A 147 -3.14 -11.12 5.63
N TYR A 148 -1.90 -11.50 5.89
CA TYR A 148 -1.56 -12.42 6.96
C TYR A 148 -0.18 -12.10 7.51
N GLY A 149 0.00 -12.22 8.81
CA GLY A 149 1.29 -11.90 9.41
C GLY A 149 1.36 -12.29 10.85
N ALA A 150 2.53 -12.06 11.42
CA ALA A 150 2.79 -12.31 12.82
C ALA A 150 3.69 -11.20 13.35
N VAL A 151 3.13 -10.39 14.25
CA VAL A 151 3.80 -9.22 14.84
C VAL A 151 3.76 -9.36 16.36
N ASP A 152 4.91 -9.15 17.00
CA ASP A 152 5.06 -9.14 18.45
C ASP A 152 4.64 -7.80 19.06
N ALA A 153 4.61 -7.73 20.39
CA ALA A 153 4.23 -6.50 21.11
C ALA A 153 5.26 -5.38 21.06
N VAL A 154 6.42 -5.55 20.43
CA VAL A 154 7.37 -4.45 20.22
C VAL A 154 7.44 -4.04 18.75
N GLY A 155 6.60 -4.62 17.89
CA GLY A 155 6.47 -4.26 16.47
C GLY A 155 7.43 -5.00 15.55
N ASN A 156 8.07 -6.07 16.02
CA ASN A 156 8.85 -6.96 15.16
C ASN A 156 7.97 -8.06 14.59
N GLY A 157 8.31 -8.53 13.40
CA GLY A 157 7.55 -9.60 12.78
C GLY A 157 7.65 -9.58 11.27
N TRP A 158 6.64 -10.17 10.65
CA TRP A 158 6.50 -10.24 9.21
C TRP A 158 5.04 -10.20 8.79
N ASN A 159 4.79 -9.69 7.59
CA ASN A 159 3.51 -9.69 6.90
C ASN A 159 3.70 -10.20 5.47
N ILE A 160 2.69 -10.90 4.96
CA ILE A 160 2.46 -11.09 3.52
C ILE A 160 1.15 -10.39 3.16
N GLY A 161 1.14 -9.69 2.04
CA GLY A 161 0.03 -8.84 1.64
C GLY A 161 -0.26 -8.84 0.15
N ILE A 162 -1.10 -7.89 -0.24
CA ILE A 162 -1.37 -7.51 -1.62
C ILE A 162 -1.07 -6.02 -1.75
N SER A 163 -0.44 -5.64 -2.84
CA SER A 163 -0.09 -4.27 -3.17
C SER A 163 -0.79 -3.87 -4.46
N GLY A 164 -1.28 -2.63 -4.53
CA GLY A 164 -1.91 -2.07 -5.72
C GLY A 164 -1.59 -0.60 -5.87
N GLY A 165 -1.27 -0.17 -7.09
CA GLY A 165 -0.91 1.22 -7.40
C GLY A 165 -1.35 1.62 -8.81
N LEU A 166 -1.72 2.89 -8.96
CA LEU A 166 -2.04 3.56 -10.21
C LEU A 166 -1.36 4.93 -10.20
N PHE A 167 -0.57 5.21 -11.23
CA PHE A 167 0.21 6.44 -11.35
C PHE A 167 -0.09 7.09 -12.71
N GLY A 168 -0.80 8.22 -12.69
CA GLY A 168 -1.12 8.99 -13.89
C GLY A 168 -0.18 10.19 -14.03
N LEU A 169 0.42 10.36 -15.19
CA LEU A 169 1.26 11.52 -15.52
C LEU A 169 0.53 12.42 -16.50
N PHE A 170 0.33 13.68 -16.13
CA PHE A 170 -0.44 14.65 -16.91
C PHE A 170 0.45 15.80 -17.36
N ASN A 171 0.23 16.27 -18.60
CA ASN A 171 0.80 17.51 -19.10
C ASN A 171 -0.09 18.68 -18.71
N LEU A 172 0.37 19.54 -17.79
CA LEU A 172 -0.44 20.66 -17.33
C LEU A 172 -0.45 21.85 -18.31
N GLU A 173 0.43 21.85 -19.30
CA GLU A 173 0.57 22.91 -20.29
C GLU A 173 -0.24 22.64 -21.57
N ALA A 174 -0.79 21.43 -21.72
CA ALA A 174 -1.71 21.09 -22.81
C ALA A 174 -3.11 21.66 -22.56
N ASP A 175 -3.84 22.00 -23.63
CA ASP A 175 -5.16 22.64 -23.57
C ASP A 175 -6.20 21.86 -22.73
N SER A 176 -6.09 20.53 -22.69
CA SER A 176 -6.99 19.63 -21.94
C SER A 176 -6.38 18.98 -20.71
N PHE A 177 -5.18 19.38 -20.28
CA PHE A 177 -4.43 18.69 -19.22
C PHE A 177 -4.18 17.21 -19.55
N ASP A 178 -3.68 16.95 -20.74
CA ASP A 178 -3.61 15.62 -21.35
C ASP A 178 -2.94 14.57 -20.46
N LEU A 179 -3.55 13.39 -20.36
CA LEU A 179 -2.91 12.22 -19.76
C LEU A 179 -1.84 11.69 -20.73
N ILE A 180 -0.59 11.63 -20.27
CA ILE A 180 0.53 11.08 -21.04
C ILE A 180 0.53 9.56 -20.91
N ASN A 181 0.57 9.07 -19.66
CA ASN A 181 0.53 7.64 -19.37
C ASN A 181 -0.09 7.35 -18.00
N ALA A 182 -0.62 6.14 -17.87
CA ALA A 182 -1.08 5.54 -16.63
C ALA A 182 -0.33 4.22 -16.39
N ASP A 183 0.44 4.16 -15.31
CA ASP A 183 1.15 2.97 -14.87
C ASP A 183 0.33 2.27 -13.78
N TYR A 184 0.11 0.97 -13.93
CA TYR A 184 -0.65 0.13 -13.01
C TYR A 184 0.27 -0.91 -12.42
N THR A 185 0.28 -1.04 -11.10
CA THR A 185 1.08 -2.05 -10.40
C THR A 185 0.19 -2.92 -9.54
N VAL A 186 0.43 -4.24 -9.57
CA VAL A 186 -0.17 -5.21 -8.64
C VAL A 186 0.91 -6.16 -8.14
N GLY A 187 0.97 -6.40 -6.83
CA GLY A 187 2.05 -7.19 -6.25
C GLY A 187 1.70 -7.94 -4.98
N ILE A 188 2.63 -8.80 -4.58
CA ILE A 188 2.59 -9.59 -3.35
C ILE A 188 3.82 -9.21 -2.52
N PRO A 189 3.70 -8.23 -1.61
CA PRO A 189 4.78 -7.88 -0.71
C PRO A 189 4.87 -8.86 0.46
N PHE A 190 6.09 -9.30 0.76
CA PHE A 190 6.50 -9.80 2.05
C PHE A 190 7.30 -8.70 2.75
N THR A 191 6.84 -8.24 3.91
CA THR A 191 7.51 -7.21 4.71
C THR A 191 7.91 -7.76 6.06
N TRP A 192 8.99 -7.24 6.64
CA TRP A 192 9.45 -7.64 7.96
C TRP A 192 10.12 -6.48 8.70
N ARG A 193 10.11 -6.57 10.03
CA ARG A 193 10.79 -5.62 10.92
C ARG A 193 11.45 -6.36 12.08
N GLN A 194 12.66 -5.92 12.43
CA GLN A 194 13.38 -6.30 13.63
C GLN A 194 14.10 -5.06 14.20
N GLY A 195 13.51 -4.44 15.22
CA GLY A 195 13.97 -3.18 15.78
C GLY A 195 14.00 -2.07 14.73
N ALA A 196 15.16 -1.45 14.58
CA ALA A 196 15.42 -0.40 13.59
C ALA A 196 15.60 -0.93 12.15
N LEU A 197 15.69 -2.24 11.95
CA LEU A 197 15.89 -2.83 10.63
C LEU A 197 14.55 -3.32 10.07
N SER A 198 14.23 -2.94 8.83
CA SER A 198 13.04 -3.43 8.13
C SER A 198 13.36 -3.78 6.68
N GLY A 199 12.52 -4.59 6.04
CA GLY A 199 12.68 -4.91 4.64
C GLY A 199 11.39 -5.30 3.95
N ARG A 200 11.43 -5.23 2.62
CA ARG A 200 10.37 -5.63 1.70
C ARG A 200 10.96 -6.50 0.59
N LEU A 201 10.35 -7.65 0.35
CA LEU A 201 10.51 -8.44 -0.86
C LEU A 201 9.17 -8.42 -1.59
N ARG A 202 9.14 -8.01 -2.85
CA ARG A 202 7.89 -7.84 -3.59
C ARG A 202 8.02 -8.42 -4.98
N LEU A 203 7.16 -9.40 -5.29
CA LEU A 203 6.89 -9.80 -6.67
C LEU A 203 5.74 -8.94 -7.15
N TYR A 204 5.92 -8.22 -8.26
CA TYR A 204 4.86 -7.39 -8.82
C TYR A 204 4.85 -7.42 -10.34
N HIS A 205 3.68 -7.13 -10.90
CA HIS A 205 3.46 -6.86 -12.31
C HIS A 205 3.19 -5.37 -12.47
N GLN A 206 3.81 -4.75 -13.47
CA GLN A 206 3.51 -3.41 -13.92
C GLN A 206 3.09 -3.43 -15.38
N SER A 207 2.01 -2.72 -15.70
CA SER A 207 1.61 -2.40 -17.08
C SER A 207 1.46 -0.89 -17.24
N SER A 208 1.84 -0.36 -18.39
CA SER A 208 1.67 1.05 -18.73
C SER A 208 0.74 1.21 -19.92
N HIS A 209 -0.16 2.20 -19.83
CA HIS A 209 -1.07 2.57 -20.90
C HIS A 209 -0.84 4.04 -21.26
N LEU A 210 -0.61 4.32 -22.54
CA LEU A 210 -0.60 5.70 -23.04
C LEU A 210 -2.00 6.28 -22.90
N GLY A 211 -2.07 7.55 -22.48
CA GLY A 211 -3.33 8.29 -22.47
C GLY A 211 -3.82 8.51 -23.89
N ASP A 212 -5.14 8.51 -24.04
CA ASP A 212 -5.80 8.64 -25.33
C ASP A 212 -5.63 10.05 -25.92
N GLU A 213 -5.57 11.09 -25.10
CA GLU A 213 -5.27 12.45 -25.58
C GLU A 213 -3.86 12.54 -26.17
N PHE A 214 -2.86 11.92 -25.53
CA PHE A 214 -1.50 11.86 -26.07
C PHE A 214 -1.43 11.08 -27.39
N LEU A 215 -2.19 9.99 -27.52
CA LEU A 215 -2.27 9.23 -28.77
C LEU A 215 -2.92 10.05 -29.90
N LEU A 216 -3.92 10.87 -29.61
CA LEU A 216 -4.59 11.71 -30.59
C LEU A 216 -3.75 12.92 -31.01
N ASN A 217 -3.02 13.54 -30.08
CA ASN A 217 -2.27 14.77 -30.31
C ASN A 217 -0.87 14.53 -30.90
N ALA A 218 -0.17 13.49 -30.44
CA ALA A 218 1.20 13.19 -30.88
C ALA A 218 1.30 12.05 -31.89
N ALA A 219 0.30 11.16 -31.95
CA ALA A 219 0.29 9.95 -32.79
C ALA A 219 1.60 9.12 -32.77
N PRO A 220 2.15 8.79 -31.58
CA PRO A 220 3.40 8.04 -31.48
C PRO A 220 3.21 6.58 -31.91
N GLU A 221 4.31 5.92 -32.27
CA GLU A 221 4.31 4.46 -32.37
C GLU A 221 4.07 3.85 -30.98
N ARG A 222 3.01 3.05 -30.85
CA ARG A 222 2.63 2.47 -29.56
C ARG A 222 3.62 1.37 -29.15
N ILE A 223 4.33 1.60 -28.05
CA ILE A 223 5.15 0.60 -27.37
C ILE A 223 4.36 0.02 -26.20
N ASN A 224 4.33 -1.31 -26.07
CA ASN A 224 3.76 -1.98 -24.90
C ASN A 224 4.82 -2.06 -23.80
N LEU A 225 4.68 -1.26 -22.75
CA LEU A 225 5.55 -1.34 -21.57
C LEU A 225 4.85 -2.17 -20.49
N SER A 226 5.37 -3.38 -20.26
CA SER A 226 4.81 -4.34 -19.31
C SER A 226 5.93 -5.22 -18.75
N PHE A 227 5.97 -5.44 -17.44
CA PHE A 227 6.98 -6.31 -16.85
C PHE A 227 6.56 -6.91 -15.51
N GLU A 228 7.20 -8.01 -15.16
CA GLU A 228 7.15 -8.64 -13.85
C GLU A 228 8.51 -8.50 -13.19
N SER A 229 8.53 -7.97 -11.97
CA SER A 229 9.75 -7.66 -11.24
C SER A 229 9.77 -8.31 -9.88
N LEU A 230 10.95 -8.75 -9.45
CA LEU A 230 11.25 -9.11 -8.08
C LEU A 230 12.10 -8.00 -7.44
N GLU A 231 11.50 -7.25 -6.53
CA GLU A 231 12.13 -6.16 -5.77
C GLU A 231 12.53 -6.64 -4.38
N ALA A 232 13.72 -6.24 -3.94
CA ALA A 232 14.17 -6.37 -2.56
C ALA A 232 14.69 -5.01 -2.04
N LEU A 233 14.10 -4.52 -0.95
CA LEU A 233 14.52 -3.31 -0.24
C LEU A 233 14.79 -3.61 1.24
N VAL A 234 15.79 -2.95 1.79
CA VAL A 234 16.12 -2.95 3.22
C VAL A 234 16.23 -1.51 3.69
N ALA A 235 15.74 -1.22 4.88
CA ALA A 235 15.81 0.08 5.51
C ALA A 235 16.34 -0.02 6.95
N TYR A 236 17.06 1.01 7.36
CA TYR A 236 17.55 1.19 8.73
C TYR A 236 17.11 2.55 9.27
N ASP A 237 16.36 2.53 10.36
CA ASP A 237 15.85 3.71 11.05
C ASP A 237 16.84 4.16 12.14
N PHE A 238 17.41 5.35 11.98
CA PHE A 238 18.29 5.98 12.97
C PHE A 238 17.85 7.42 13.18
N THR A 239 16.96 7.62 14.15
CA THR A 239 16.30 8.90 14.41
C THR A 239 17.29 10.08 14.43
N PRO A 240 17.00 11.18 13.69
CA PRO A 240 15.77 11.49 12.95
C PRO A 240 15.74 10.98 11.49
N PHE A 241 16.68 10.15 11.08
CA PHE A 241 16.82 9.72 9.69
C PHE A 241 16.39 8.27 9.47
N ARG A 242 16.13 7.96 8.21
CA ARG A 242 16.04 6.60 7.68
C ARG A 242 16.87 6.52 6.42
N VAL A 243 17.65 5.44 6.28
CA VAL A 243 18.30 5.08 5.03
C VAL A 243 17.67 3.81 4.50
N TYR A 244 17.53 3.70 3.20
CA TYR A 244 17.08 2.48 2.57
C TYR A 244 17.77 2.25 1.24
N GLY A 245 17.77 1.01 0.81
CA GLY A 245 18.18 0.66 -0.53
C GLY A 245 18.05 -0.82 -0.83
N GLY A 246 18.40 -1.15 -2.06
CA GLY A 246 18.26 -2.47 -2.64
C GLY A 246 18.16 -2.35 -4.14
N GLY A 247 17.33 -3.19 -4.74
CA GLY A 247 17.15 -3.22 -6.17
C GLY A 247 16.15 -4.26 -6.59
N GLU A 248 16.03 -4.40 -7.90
CA GLU A 248 15.07 -5.31 -8.48
C GLU A 248 15.58 -5.93 -9.77
N VAL A 249 14.96 -7.06 -10.12
CA VAL A 249 15.25 -7.80 -11.33
C VAL A 249 13.96 -8.06 -12.12
N LEU A 250 13.94 -7.61 -13.38
CA LEU A 250 12.89 -7.93 -14.32
C LEU A 250 12.97 -9.40 -14.74
N LEU A 251 11.94 -10.16 -14.36
CA LEU A 251 11.77 -11.57 -14.69
C LEU A 251 11.28 -11.71 -16.13
N HIS A 252 10.17 -11.06 -16.43
CA HIS A 252 9.61 -10.90 -17.77
C HIS A 252 9.39 -9.42 -18.07
N ARG A 253 9.48 -9.04 -19.33
CA ARG A 253 9.49 -7.65 -19.78
C ARG A 253 9.13 -7.53 -21.24
N GLU A 254 8.40 -6.47 -21.54
CA GLU A 254 8.06 -6.00 -22.86
C GLU A 254 8.28 -4.48 -22.84
N PRO A 255 9.09 -3.92 -23.77
CA PRO A 255 9.86 -4.63 -24.80
C PRO A 255 11.06 -5.42 -24.22
N ALA A 256 11.56 -6.39 -24.99
CA ALA A 256 12.54 -7.37 -24.51
C ALA A 256 13.96 -6.81 -24.26
N ASP A 257 14.23 -5.61 -24.75
CA ASP A 257 15.51 -4.89 -24.74
C ASP A 257 15.68 -3.95 -23.54
N LEU A 258 14.67 -3.80 -22.66
CA LEU A 258 14.82 -3.12 -21.38
C LEU A 258 16.04 -3.65 -20.59
N ASP A 259 16.59 -2.92 -19.64
CA ASP A 259 17.62 -3.48 -18.75
C ASP A 259 16.97 -4.32 -17.64
N ARG A 260 17.63 -5.40 -17.20
CA ARG A 260 17.04 -6.31 -16.20
C ARG A 260 17.15 -5.78 -14.79
N LEU A 261 18.18 -5.01 -14.50
CA LEU A 261 18.59 -4.71 -13.14
C LEU A 261 18.35 -3.23 -12.88
N MET A 262 17.69 -2.96 -11.77
CA MET A 262 17.55 -1.61 -11.24
C MET A 262 18.10 -1.57 -9.82
N ALA A 263 18.78 -0.48 -9.48
CA ALA A 263 19.21 -0.20 -8.12
C ALA A 263 18.36 0.94 -7.56
N HIS A 264 18.04 0.84 -6.27
CA HIS A 264 17.22 1.82 -5.56
C HIS A 264 17.89 2.13 -4.23
N ALA A 265 18.07 3.40 -3.90
CA ALA A 265 18.53 3.84 -2.59
C ALA A 265 17.97 5.24 -2.26
N GLY A 266 17.83 5.54 -0.98
CA GLY A 266 17.33 6.83 -0.52
C GLY A 266 17.63 7.11 0.95
N VAL A 267 17.45 8.39 1.31
CA VAL A 267 17.58 8.90 2.68
C VAL A 267 16.38 9.80 2.97
N GLU A 268 15.76 9.59 4.12
CA GLU A 268 14.61 10.34 4.62
C GLU A 268 14.98 11.01 5.94
N TYR A 269 14.47 12.23 6.16
CA TYR A 269 14.55 12.96 7.42
C TYR A 269 13.15 13.16 7.98
N PHE A 270 12.93 12.73 9.21
CA PHE A 270 11.70 12.93 9.95
C PHE A 270 11.92 14.04 10.97
N GLY A 271 11.36 15.21 10.68
CA GLY A 271 11.32 16.31 11.64
C GLY A 271 10.53 15.91 12.88
N ALA A 272 10.95 16.40 14.05
CA ALA A 272 10.12 16.32 15.25
C ALA A 272 8.95 17.29 15.07
N ASN A 273 7.74 16.74 14.97
CA ASN A 273 6.50 17.48 15.24
C ASN A 273 6.08 17.19 16.68
#